data_AF-N2BW07-F1
#
_entry.id   AF-N2BW07-F1
#
_cell.length_a   1.000
_cell.length_b   1.000
_cell.length_c   1.000
_cell.angle_alpha   90.00
_cell.angle_beta   90.00
_cell.angle_gamma   90.00
#
_symmetry.space_group_name_H-M   'P 1'
#
loop_
_entity.id
_entity.type
_entity.pdbx_description
1 polymer ?
#
loop_
_entity_poly.entity_id
_entity_poly.type
_entity_poly.pdbx_seq_one_letter_code
_entity_poly.pdbx_strand_id
1 'polypeptide(L)'
;METNVIVIVGSFVVVVVLFIFALFKFVLSNKPKEREFDIDLTGGFSVESVMMVLDSSSSSLDDLQEVLDKLFSEYDKLELSKLQIKNILIALSLHKNAQKDIIIETQKRFEEKHPELAMEFERSVKKGLDARGRR
;
A
#
# COMPACT_ATOMS: atom_id res chain seq x y z
N MET A 1 5.52 -29.84 56.10
CA MET A 1 6.35 -29.64 54.89
C MET A 1 5.53 -29.85 53.61
N GLU A 2 4.51 -30.71 53.62
CA GLU A 2 3.66 -31.03 52.45
C GLU A 2 2.75 -29.88 51.98
N THR A 3 2.16 -29.10 52.89
CA THR A 3 1.25 -27.99 52.54
C THR A 3 1.95 -26.87 51.77
N ASN A 4 3.21 -26.57 52.13
CA ASN A 4 3.99 -25.54 51.44
C ASN A 4 4.34 -25.96 50.00
N VAL A 5 4.62 -27.25 49.78
CA VAL A 5 4.90 -27.80 48.45
C VAL A 5 3.65 -27.72 47.57
N ILE A 6 2.47 -28.03 48.11
CA ILE A 6 1.20 -27.93 47.37
C ILE A 6 0.88 -26.48 46.99
N VAL A 7 1.13 -25.51 47.87
CA VAL A 7 0.94 -24.07 47.57
C VAL A 7 1.95 -23.58 46.53
N ILE A 8 3.20 -24.02 46.60
CA ILE A 8 4.25 -23.64 45.63
C ILE A 8 3.94 -24.24 44.26
N VAL A 9 3.57 -25.51 44.19
CA VAL A 9 3.21 -26.18 42.93
C VAL A 9 1.92 -25.59 42.35
N GLY A 10 0.92 -25.30 43.18
CA GLY A 10 -0.31 -24.64 42.75
C GLY A 10 -0.06 -23.24 42.18
N SER A 11 0.77 -22.45 42.85
CA SER A 11 1.20 -21.11 42.38
C SER A 11 1.93 -21.19 41.04
N PHE A 12 2.85 -22.14 40.89
CA PHE A 12 3.61 -22.32 39.66
C PHE A 12 2.70 -22.65 38.47
N VAL A 13 1.70 -23.53 38.66
CA VAL A 13 0.74 -23.87 37.61
C VAL A 13 -0.07 -22.65 37.18
N VAL A 14 -0.51 -21.80 38.11
CA VAL A 14 -1.26 -20.57 37.78
C VAL A 14 -0.41 -19.60 36.96
N VAL A 15 0.86 -19.39 37.34
CA VAL A 15 1.77 -18.51 36.59
C VAL A 15 2.03 -19.05 35.19
N VAL A 16 2.23 -20.36 35.03
CA VAL A 16 2.43 -20.99 33.72
C VAL A 16 1.19 -20.86 32.83
N VAL A 17 -0.01 -21.04 33.38
CA VAL A 17 -1.26 -20.86 32.63
C VAL A 17 -1.43 -19.40 32.19
N LEU A 18 -1.16 -18.43 33.06
CA LEU A 18 -1.21 -17.01 32.70
C LEU A 18 -0.17 -16.65 31.64
N PHE A 19 1.03 -17.21 31.73
CA PHE A 19 2.09 -17.01 30.75
C PHE A 19 1.72 -17.59 29.38
N ILE A 20 1.18 -18.82 29.34
CA ILE A 20 0.67 -19.43 28.10
C ILE A 20 -0.51 -18.62 27.54
N PHE A 21 -1.40 -18.11 28.39
CA PHE A 21 -2.52 -17.27 27.96
C PHE A 21 -2.04 -15.93 27.37
N ALA A 22 -1.03 -15.31 27.98
CA ALA A 22 -0.39 -14.11 27.46
C ALA A 22 0.31 -14.36 26.12
N LEU A 23 1.01 -15.49 25.98
CA LEU A 23 1.62 -15.92 24.71
C LEU A 23 0.56 -16.22 23.64
N PHE A 24 -0.55 -16.89 24.00
CA PHE A 24 -1.66 -17.11 23.08
C PHE A 24 -2.28 -15.79 22.63
N LYS A 25 -2.54 -14.86 23.56
CA LYS A 25 -3.01 -13.51 23.21
C LYS A 25 -2.02 -12.76 22.32
N PHE A 26 -0.73 -12.84 22.60
CA PHE A 26 0.31 -12.18 21.81
C PHE A 26 0.47 -12.80 20.41
N VAL A 27 0.45 -14.13 20.30
CA VAL A 27 0.55 -14.87 19.02
C VAL A 27 -0.72 -14.74 18.18
N LEU A 28 -1.92 -14.73 18.79
CA LEU A 28 -3.18 -14.45 18.07
C LEU A 28 -3.35 -12.97 17.71
N SER A 29 -2.83 -12.04 18.52
CA SER A 29 -2.76 -10.61 18.16
C SER A 29 -1.67 -10.31 17.12
N ASN A 30 -0.70 -11.21 16.95
CA ASN A 30 0.26 -11.24 15.84
C ASN A 30 -0.21 -12.12 14.68
N LYS A 31 -1.52 -12.15 14.39
CA LYS A 31 -1.87 -12.21 12.97
C LYS A 31 -1.08 -11.06 12.32
N PRO A 32 -0.40 -11.27 11.17
CA PRO A 32 0.04 -10.12 10.40
C PRO A 32 -1.20 -9.26 10.31
N LYS A 33 -1.13 -8.02 10.81
CA LYS A 33 -2.01 -7.01 10.28
C LYS A 33 -1.73 -7.13 8.79
N GLU A 34 -2.61 -7.83 8.06
CA GLU A 34 -3.02 -7.35 6.77
C GLU A 34 -3.08 -5.87 7.01
N ARG A 35 -2.19 -5.14 6.34
CA ARG A 35 -2.38 -3.72 6.23
C ARG A 35 -3.68 -3.63 5.45
N GLU A 36 -4.81 -3.80 6.15
CA GLU A 36 -5.92 -2.90 6.01
C GLU A 36 -5.21 -1.56 5.93
N PHE A 37 -5.12 -1.06 4.72
CA PHE A 37 -4.91 0.33 4.52
C PHE A 37 -6.03 0.94 5.36
N ASP A 38 -5.69 1.30 6.59
CA ASP A 38 -6.47 2.19 7.43
C ASP A 38 -6.31 3.55 6.74
N ILE A 39 -6.89 3.62 5.54
CA ILE A 39 -7.33 4.85 4.93
C ILE A 39 -8.29 5.33 6.01
N ASP A 40 -7.86 6.33 6.76
CA ASP A 40 -8.71 7.02 7.69
C ASP A 40 -9.91 7.53 6.87
N LEU A 41 -10.99 6.74 6.81
CA LEU A 41 -12.15 6.92 5.93
C LEU A 41 -13.03 8.09 6.38
N THR A 42 -12.52 8.92 7.29
CA THR A 42 -13.03 10.27 7.56
C THR A 42 -12.43 11.31 6.60
N GLY A 43 -11.29 11.02 5.96
CA GLY A 43 -10.65 11.83 4.91
C GLY A 43 -10.74 11.12 3.56
N GLY A 44 -11.47 11.71 2.60
CA GLY A 44 -11.72 11.10 1.29
C GLY A 44 -10.47 10.63 0.54
N PHE A 45 -10.69 9.75 -0.44
CA PHE A 45 -9.65 9.29 -1.36
C PHE A 45 -8.93 10.49 -2.00
N SER A 46 -7.60 10.46 -1.97
CA SER A 46 -6.76 11.61 -2.33
C SER A 46 -5.56 11.19 -3.18
N VAL A 47 -4.90 12.17 -3.79
CA VAL A 47 -3.65 11.96 -4.54
C VAL A 47 -2.55 11.36 -3.64
N GLU A 48 -2.53 11.72 -2.36
CA GLU A 48 -1.57 11.18 -1.40
C GLU A 48 -1.79 9.68 -1.19
N SER A 49 -3.06 9.24 -1.13
CA SER A 49 -3.41 7.83 -1.03
C SER A 49 -2.91 7.03 -2.25
N VAL A 50 -3.01 7.62 -3.44
CA VAL A 50 -2.51 7.01 -4.68
C VAL A 50 -0.99 6.89 -4.64
N MET A 51 -0.30 7.97 -4.31
CA MET A 51 1.16 7.98 -4.21
C MET A 51 1.68 7.01 -3.15
N MET A 52 0.98 6.86 -2.02
CA MET A 52 1.35 5.91 -0.97
C MET A 52 1.38 4.46 -1.48
N VAL A 53 0.43 4.07 -2.33
CA VAL A 53 0.41 2.74 -2.96
C VAL A 53 1.53 2.61 -3.99
N LEU A 54 1.74 3.63 -4.83
CA LEU A 54 2.76 3.62 -5.89
C LEU A 54 4.21 3.66 -5.34
N ASP A 55 4.45 4.28 -4.20
CA ASP A 55 5.77 4.36 -3.57
C ASP A 55 6.06 3.13 -2.68
N SER A 56 5.02 2.42 -2.26
CA SER A 56 5.14 1.21 -1.44
C SER A 56 5.67 0.05 -2.27
N SER A 57 6.93 -0.33 -2.05
CA SER A 57 7.53 -1.51 -2.69
C SER A 57 6.86 -2.85 -2.32
N SER A 58 5.93 -2.88 -1.37
CA SER A 58 5.15 -4.06 -1.02
C SER A 58 3.84 -4.19 -1.81
N SER A 59 3.40 -3.14 -2.50
CA SER A 59 2.13 -3.14 -3.24
C SER A 59 2.18 -4.14 -4.38
N SER A 60 1.19 -5.03 -4.45
CA SER A 60 1.04 -6.02 -5.52
C SER A 60 0.62 -5.36 -6.84
N LEU A 61 0.58 -6.12 -7.95
CA LEU A 61 0.03 -5.60 -9.20
C LEU A 61 -1.45 -5.24 -9.05
N ASP A 62 -2.21 -6.07 -8.33
CA ASP A 62 -3.64 -5.87 -8.11
C ASP A 62 -3.90 -4.59 -7.31
N ASP A 63 -3.08 -4.31 -6.28
CA ASP A 63 -3.17 -3.05 -5.52
C ASP A 63 -2.93 -1.82 -6.41
N LEU A 64 -2.00 -1.91 -7.37
CA LEU A 64 -1.72 -0.83 -8.33
C LEU A 64 -2.90 -0.64 -9.29
N GLN A 65 -3.54 -1.73 -9.74
CA GLN A 65 -4.72 -1.64 -10.61
C GLN A 65 -5.89 -1.01 -9.86
N GLU A 66 -6.18 -1.50 -8.65
CA GLU A 66 -7.30 -1.02 -7.85
C GLU A 66 -7.15 0.48 -7.54
N VAL A 67 -5.95 0.93 -7.14
CA VAL A 67 -5.75 2.35 -6.82
C VAL A 67 -5.84 3.26 -8.05
N LEU A 68 -5.40 2.80 -9.22
CA LEU A 68 -5.48 3.56 -10.47
C LEU A 68 -6.92 3.58 -11.00
N ASP A 69 -7.65 2.47 -10.90
CA ASP A 69 -9.06 2.46 -11.27
C ASP A 69 -9.87 3.39 -10.38
N LYS A 70 -9.58 3.39 -9.07
CA LYS A 70 -10.18 4.34 -8.14
C LYS A 70 -9.79 5.79 -8.47
N LEU A 71 -8.51 6.05 -8.79
CA LEU A 71 -8.02 7.35 -9.25
C LEU A 71 -8.87 7.89 -10.40
N PHE A 72 -9.11 7.07 -11.41
CA PHE A 72 -9.87 7.49 -12.58
C PHE A 72 -11.38 7.54 -12.32
N SER A 73 -11.91 6.74 -11.40
CA SER A 73 -13.33 6.82 -10.99
C SER A 73 -13.65 8.13 -10.23
N GLU A 74 -12.67 8.68 -9.51
CA GLU A 74 -12.79 9.92 -8.75
C GLU A 74 -12.05 11.10 -9.41
N TYR A 75 -11.59 10.92 -10.65
CA TYR A 75 -10.70 11.85 -11.35
C TYR A 75 -11.16 13.30 -11.29
N ASP A 76 -12.44 13.52 -11.60
CA ASP A 76 -13.02 14.85 -11.71
C ASP A 76 -13.18 15.52 -10.33
N LYS A 77 -13.15 14.75 -9.23
CA LYS A 77 -13.20 15.25 -7.84
C LYS A 77 -11.81 15.56 -7.28
N LEU A 78 -10.79 14.87 -7.77
CA LEU A 78 -9.41 14.98 -7.27
C LEU A 78 -8.69 16.24 -7.75
N GLU A 79 -9.23 16.93 -8.78
CA GLU A 79 -8.67 18.14 -9.38
C GLU A 79 -7.14 18.04 -9.60
N LEU A 80 -6.71 16.96 -10.27
CA LEU A 80 -5.30 16.65 -10.43
C LEU A 80 -4.56 17.75 -11.21
N SER A 81 -3.54 18.32 -10.58
CA SER A 81 -2.61 19.19 -11.28
C SER A 81 -1.74 18.40 -12.25
N LYS A 82 -1.28 19.06 -13.31
CA LYS A 82 -0.29 18.52 -14.25
C LYS A 82 0.94 17.94 -13.57
N LEU A 83 1.42 18.56 -12.48
CA LEU A 83 2.57 18.06 -11.74
C LEU A 83 2.27 16.72 -11.05
N GLN A 84 1.09 16.59 -10.44
CA GLN A 84 0.65 15.35 -9.79
C GLN A 84 0.52 14.20 -10.78
N ILE A 85 -0.08 14.44 -11.95
CA ILE A 85 -0.20 13.42 -13.01
C ILE A 85 1.18 12.92 -13.43
N LYS A 86 2.14 13.83 -13.65
CA LYS A 86 3.51 13.46 -14.01
C LYS A 86 4.19 12.64 -12.92
N ASN A 87 3.98 12.99 -11.66
CA ASN A 87 4.54 12.25 -10.53
C ASN A 87 3.95 10.84 -10.42
N ILE A 88 2.63 10.69 -10.60
CA ILE A 88 1.94 9.40 -10.65
C ILE A 88 2.54 8.51 -11.76
N LEU A 89 2.67 9.05 -12.97
CA LEU A 89 3.24 8.31 -14.11
C LEU A 89 4.68 7.87 -13.87
N ILE A 90 5.50 8.73 -13.25
CA ILE A 90 6.88 8.41 -12.90
C ILE A 90 6.92 7.32 -11.83
N ALA A 91 6.13 7.46 -10.76
CA ALA A 91 6.10 6.51 -9.65
C ALA A 91 5.63 5.13 -10.11
N LEU A 92 4.54 5.06 -10.88
CA LEU A 92 4.04 3.84 -11.47
C LEU A 92 5.10 3.17 -12.36
N SER A 93 5.77 3.95 -13.22
CA SER A 93 6.81 3.42 -14.12
C SER A 93 8.06 2.92 -13.38
N LEU A 94 8.36 3.50 -12.22
CA LEU A 94 9.47 3.11 -11.35
C LEU A 94 9.13 1.86 -10.50
N HIS A 95 7.84 1.60 -10.27
CA HIS A 95 7.40 0.57 -9.36
C HIS A 95 7.74 -0.84 -9.86
N LYS A 96 8.36 -1.66 -8.99
CA LYS A 96 8.91 -2.97 -9.40
C LYS A 96 7.85 -3.99 -9.84
N ASN A 97 6.64 -3.88 -9.27
CA ASN A 97 5.53 -4.78 -9.57
C ASN A 97 4.63 -4.25 -10.69
N ALA A 98 4.87 -3.01 -11.17
CA ALA A 98 4.13 -2.48 -12.30
C ALA A 98 4.57 -3.17 -13.60
N GLN A 99 3.58 -3.67 -14.34
CA GLN A 99 3.75 -4.26 -15.66
C GLN A 99 3.62 -3.20 -16.76
N LYS A 100 4.07 -3.55 -17.97
CA LYS A 100 4.01 -2.63 -19.12
C LYS A 100 2.58 -2.19 -19.44
N ASP A 101 1.63 -3.11 -19.33
CA ASP A 101 0.25 -2.87 -19.76
C ASP A 101 -0.44 -1.83 -18.88
N ILE A 102 -0.32 -1.95 -17.55
CA ILE A 102 -0.87 -0.96 -16.60
C ILE A 102 -0.24 0.43 -16.77
N ILE A 103 1.07 0.50 -17.09
CA ILE A 103 1.76 1.77 -17.34
C ILE A 103 1.20 2.45 -18.59
N ILE A 104 1.09 1.69 -19.70
CA ILE A 104 0.59 2.21 -20.98
C ILE A 104 -0.89 2.58 -20.88
N GLU A 105 -1.69 1.76 -20.23
CA GLU A 105 -3.12 2.02 -20.04
C GLU A 105 -3.33 3.29 -19.21
N THR A 106 -2.61 3.43 -18.10
CA THR A 106 -2.67 4.63 -17.27
C THR A 106 -2.25 5.88 -18.04
N GLN A 107 -1.16 5.79 -18.81
CA GLN A 107 -0.74 6.89 -19.69
C GLN A 107 -1.86 7.28 -20.66
N LYS A 108 -2.44 6.31 -21.37
CA LYS A 108 -3.54 6.57 -22.33
C LYS A 108 -4.74 7.23 -21.67
N ARG A 109 -5.16 6.75 -20.49
CA ARG A 109 -6.29 7.34 -19.76
C ARG A 109 -6.04 8.80 -19.35
N PHE A 110 -4.79 9.15 -19.00
CA PHE A 110 -4.43 10.56 -18.80
C PHE A 110 -4.38 11.35 -20.11
N GLU A 111 -3.89 10.78 -21.21
CA GLU A 111 -3.88 11.41 -22.54
C GLU A 111 -5.29 11.67 -23.07
N GLU A 112 -6.25 10.78 -22.79
CA GLU A 112 -7.66 10.98 -23.11
C GLU A 112 -8.27 12.18 -22.36
N LYS A 113 -7.84 12.40 -21.11
CA LYS A 113 -8.28 13.54 -20.28
C LYS A 113 -7.52 14.85 -20.61
N HIS A 114 -6.26 14.76 -21.02
CA HIS A 114 -5.35 15.87 -21.29
C HIS A 114 -4.52 15.65 -22.57
N PRO A 115 -5.15 15.66 -23.75
CA PRO A 115 -4.48 15.36 -25.02
C PRO A 115 -3.34 16.33 -25.34
N GLU A 116 -3.42 17.58 -24.85
CA GLU A 116 -2.39 18.60 -24.99
C GLU A 116 -1.09 18.27 -24.25
N LEU A 117 -1.13 17.31 -23.31
CA LEU A 117 0.01 16.91 -22.48
C LEU A 117 0.62 15.57 -22.88
N ALA A 118 0.16 14.93 -23.97
CA ALA A 118 0.59 13.59 -24.35
C ALA A 118 2.12 13.42 -24.43
N MET A 119 2.82 14.33 -25.12
CA MET A 119 4.28 14.29 -25.18
C MET A 119 4.96 14.42 -23.81
N GLU A 120 4.34 15.14 -22.86
CA GLU A 120 4.88 15.26 -21.51
C GLU A 120 4.65 14.02 -20.66
N PHE A 121 3.52 13.35 -20.85
CA PHE A 121 3.22 12.08 -20.19
C PHE A 121 4.14 10.98 -20.71
N GLU A 122 4.36 10.88 -22.02
CA GLU A 122 5.33 9.96 -22.61
C GLU A 122 6.74 10.18 -22.04
N ARG A 123 7.19 11.44 -21.96
CA ARG A 123 8.48 11.78 -21.33
C ARG A 123 8.55 11.37 -19.86
N SER A 124 7.44 11.48 -19.13
CA SER A 124 7.36 11.13 -17.71
C SER A 124 7.44 9.62 -17.50
N VAL A 125 6.72 8.85 -18.31
CA VAL A 125 6.81 7.37 -18.34
C VAL A 125 8.21 6.93 -18.69
N LYS A 126 8.78 7.47 -19.78
CA LYS A 126 10.15 7.16 -20.21
C LYS A 126 11.17 7.44 -19.10
N LYS A 127 11.07 8.60 -18.45
CA LYS A 127 11.95 8.97 -17.32
C LYS A 127 11.87 7.94 -16.18
N GLY A 128 10.69 7.44 -15.84
CA GLY A 128 10.51 6.42 -14.82
C GLY A 128 11.11 5.06 -15.23
N LEU A 129 10.88 4.63 -16.47
CA LEU A 129 11.44 3.39 -17.02
C LEU A 129 12.98 3.44 -17.11
N ASP A 130 13.55 4.56 -17.57
CA ASP A 130 15.00 4.78 -17.64
C ASP A 130 15.65 4.78 -16.24
N ALA A 131 14.92 5.24 -15.22
CA ALA A 131 15.37 5.17 -13.83
C ALA A 131 15.28 3.74 -13.26
N ARG A 132 14.22 3.00 -13.62
CA ARG A 132 14.02 1.60 -13.23
C ARG A 132 15.12 0.69 -13.79
N GLY A 133 15.50 0.87 -15.06
CA GLY A 133 16.57 0.09 -15.69
C GLY A 133 17.98 0.35 -15.14
N ARG A 134 18.17 1.39 -14.31
CA ARG A 134 19.43 1.71 -13.64
C ARG A 134 19.54 1.18 -12.20
N ARG A 135 18.47 0.59 -11.65
CA ARG A 135 18.43 -0.05 -10.32
C ARG A 135 18.71 -1.53 -10.45
#